data_AF-A0AAD5EE34-F1
#
_entry.id   AF-A0AAD5EE34-F1
#
_cell.length_a   1.000
_cell.length_b   1.000
_cell.length_c   1.000
_cell.angle_alpha   90.00
_cell.angle_beta   90.00
_cell.angle_gamma   90.00
#
_symmetry.space_group_name_H-M   'P 1'
#
loop_
_entity.id
_entity.type
_entity.pdbx_description
1 polymer ?
#
loop_
_entity_poly.entity_id
_entity_poly.type
_entity_poly.pdbx_seq_one_letter_code
_entity_poly.pdbx_strand_id
1 'polypeptide(L)'
;MPKIVSKSTVSSSDQQGNNENTSSSTQLHVYYCLCSEFILVIDHDLQQLPRRETDSSYVVSNAGRTFKLTVEQGETVILRREEGYEKQYRLVCPRCNLLIGYETTPERRKGPYTYILDGALTEQQGSFA
;
A
#
# COMPACT_ATOMS: atom_id res chain seq x y z
N MET A 1 19.04 35.13 20.16
CA MET A 1 18.82 33.77 19.63
C MET A 1 17.38 33.68 19.14
N PRO A 2 17.10 33.58 17.84
CA PRO A 2 15.72 33.47 17.37
C PRO A 2 15.24 32.03 17.59
N LYS A 3 14.15 31.87 18.35
CA LYS A 3 13.49 30.57 18.55
C LYS A 3 12.81 30.16 17.25
N ILE A 4 13.32 29.11 16.62
CA ILE A 4 12.65 28.44 15.50
C ILE A 4 11.42 27.73 16.07
N VAL A 5 10.24 28.18 15.65
CA VAL A 5 8.97 27.52 15.97
C VAL A 5 8.58 26.72 14.73
N SER A 6 8.64 25.39 14.84
CA SER A 6 8.20 24.46 13.81
C SER A 6 6.72 24.70 13.55
N LYS A 7 6.37 25.25 12.38
CA LYS A 7 4.97 25.32 11.95
C LYS A 7 4.58 23.91 11.49
N SER A 8 3.86 23.19 12.35
CA SER A 8 3.18 21.97 11.97
C SER A 8 2.00 22.34 11.07
N THR A 9 2.09 22.06 9.78
CA THR A 9 0.93 22.19 8.88
C THR A 9 0.03 20.99 9.10
N VAL A 10 -1.04 21.19 9.85
CA VAL A 10 -2.19 20.28 9.89
C VAL A 10 -2.96 20.46 8.57
N SER A 11 -2.97 19.43 7.73
CA SER A 11 -3.89 19.36 6.58
C SER A 11 -5.25 18.91 7.11
N SER A 12 -6.13 19.87 7.34
CA SER A 12 -7.56 19.61 7.52
C SER A 12 -8.20 19.66 6.13
N SER A 13 -8.73 18.54 5.66
CA SER A 13 -9.43 18.44 4.38
C SER A 13 -10.87 18.90 4.55
N ASP A 14 -11.14 20.19 4.35
CA ASP A 14 -12.50 20.67 4.13
C ASP A 14 -12.89 20.43 2.67
N GLN A 15 -13.97 19.68 2.48
CA GLN A 15 -14.61 19.47 1.19
C GLN A 15 -15.31 20.75 0.75
N GLN A 16 -14.85 21.41 -0.32
CA GLN A 16 -15.72 22.08 -1.31
C GLN A 16 -14.95 22.78 -2.43
N GLY A 17 -15.45 22.60 -3.66
CA GLY A 17 -15.45 23.68 -4.66
C GLY A 17 -14.40 23.61 -5.76
N ASN A 18 -14.79 22.96 -6.86
CA ASN A 18 -14.35 23.15 -8.24
C ASN A 18 -13.61 24.47 -8.56
N ASN A 19 -12.33 24.41 -8.96
CA ASN A 19 -11.71 25.40 -9.84
C ASN A 19 -10.38 24.88 -10.44
N GLU A 20 -10.28 24.97 -11.77
CA GLU A 20 -9.15 24.54 -12.59
C GLU A 20 -7.92 25.47 -12.42
N ASN A 21 -6.72 24.87 -12.54
CA ASN A 21 -5.37 25.43 -12.39
C ASN A 21 -4.85 25.58 -10.95
N THR A 22 -4.42 24.48 -10.34
CA THR A 22 -3.52 24.48 -9.18
C THR A 22 -2.70 23.19 -9.23
N SER A 23 -1.37 23.31 -9.12
CA SER A 23 -0.41 22.21 -8.97
C SER A 23 -1.06 20.96 -8.37
N SER A 24 -1.16 19.88 -9.17
CA SER A 24 -1.86 18.64 -8.79
C SER A 24 -1.26 18.10 -7.50
N SER A 25 -1.86 18.44 -6.37
CA SER A 25 -1.52 17.85 -5.09
C SER A 25 -2.06 16.43 -5.15
N THR A 26 -1.19 15.48 -5.47
CA THR A 26 -1.55 14.06 -5.42
C THR A 26 -1.90 13.73 -3.98
N GLN A 27 -3.18 13.48 -3.74
CA GLN A 27 -3.66 13.07 -2.43
C GLN A 27 -3.04 11.72 -2.09
N LEU A 28 -2.29 11.67 -0.99
CA LEU A 28 -1.70 10.43 -0.52
C LEU A 28 -2.74 9.65 0.29
N HIS A 29 -2.93 8.39 -0.08
CA HIS A 29 -3.78 7.44 0.61
C HIS A 29 -2.95 6.65 1.60
N VAL A 30 -3.44 6.50 2.83
CA VAL A 30 -2.77 5.78 3.91
C VAL A 30 -3.60 4.58 4.31
N TYR A 31 -2.95 3.42 4.38
CA TYR A 31 -3.58 2.16 4.72
C TYR A 31 -2.85 1.47 5.87
N TYR A 32 -3.65 0.86 6.74
CA TYR A 32 -3.24 0.16 7.94
C TYR A 32 -3.52 -1.34 7.80
N CYS A 33 -2.72 -2.16 8.48
CA CYS A 33 -3.07 -3.54 8.76
C CYS A 33 -4.33 -3.59 9.64
N LEU A 34 -5.03 -4.72 9.64
CA LEU A 34 -6.16 -4.96 10.54
C LEU A 34 -5.81 -4.85 12.04
N CYS A 35 -4.51 -4.95 12.41
CA CYS A 35 -4.03 -4.70 13.78
C CYS A 35 -3.71 -3.22 14.06
N SER A 36 -4.08 -2.32 13.14
CA SER A 36 -3.79 -0.87 13.15
C SER A 36 -2.31 -0.49 12.99
N GLU A 37 -1.47 -1.42 12.50
CA GLU A 37 -0.10 -1.11 12.10
C GLU A 37 -0.08 -0.32 10.78
N PHE A 38 0.81 0.66 10.65
CA PHE A 38 0.91 1.45 9.43
C PHE A 38 1.66 0.66 8.34
N ILE A 39 1.02 0.39 7.20
CA ILE A 39 1.58 -0.52 6.18
C ILE A 39 1.86 0.18 4.86
N LEU A 40 0.90 0.89 4.28
CA LEU A 40 1.02 1.41 2.92
C LEU A 40 0.68 2.90 2.87
N VAL A 41 1.51 3.65 2.14
CA VAL A 41 1.15 4.98 1.63
C VAL A 41 1.35 4.98 0.14
N ILE A 42 0.35 5.43 -0.62
CA ILE A 42 0.36 5.42 -2.08
C ILE A 42 -0.33 6.68 -2.63
N ASP A 43 0.09 7.11 -3.81
CA ASP A 43 -0.43 8.27 -4.53
C ASP A 43 -1.78 8.03 -5.24
N HIS A 44 -2.43 6.89 -4.98
CA HIS A 44 -3.66 6.46 -5.64
C HIS A 44 -4.48 5.54 -4.72
N ASP A 45 -5.80 5.69 -4.74
CA ASP A 45 -6.73 4.78 -4.06
C ASP A 45 -6.52 3.32 -4.50
N LEU A 46 -6.36 2.43 -3.52
CA LEU A 46 -6.17 1.00 -3.70
C LEU A 46 -7.34 0.36 -4.45
N GLN A 47 -8.58 0.80 -4.21
CA GLN A 47 -9.78 0.22 -4.83
C GLN A 47 -9.84 0.45 -6.35
N GLN A 48 -9.18 1.50 -6.82
CA GLN A 48 -9.13 1.88 -8.24
C GLN A 48 -7.95 1.23 -8.97
N LEU A 49 -7.08 0.50 -8.27
CA LEU A 49 -6.00 -0.22 -8.90
C LEU A 49 -6.51 -1.43 -9.68
N PRO A 50 -5.83 -1.82 -10.78
CA PRO A 50 -6.12 -3.08 -11.45
C PRO A 50 -6.04 -4.25 -10.48
N ARG A 51 -6.97 -5.20 -10.61
CA ARG A 51 -6.98 -6.44 -9.85
C ARG A 51 -6.53 -7.60 -10.72
N ARG A 52 -5.77 -8.52 -10.12
CA ARG A 52 -5.33 -9.74 -10.78
C ARG A 52 -6.46 -10.77 -10.81
N GLU A 53 -6.70 -11.43 -11.95
CA GLU A 53 -7.79 -12.40 -12.09
C GLU A 53 -7.64 -13.65 -11.21
N THR A 54 -6.40 -14.08 -10.95
CA THR A 54 -6.10 -15.35 -10.27
C THR A 54 -6.38 -15.36 -8.76
N ASP A 55 -6.34 -14.20 -8.12
CA ASP A 55 -6.45 -14.07 -6.66
C ASP A 55 -7.07 -12.74 -6.21
N SER A 56 -7.57 -11.92 -7.14
CA SER A 56 -8.16 -10.60 -6.90
C SER A 56 -7.25 -9.61 -6.16
N SER A 57 -5.93 -9.86 -6.13
CA SER A 57 -4.97 -8.96 -5.50
C SER A 57 -4.85 -7.64 -6.28
N TYR A 58 -4.65 -6.54 -5.56
CA TYR A 58 -4.40 -5.22 -6.15
C TYR A 58 -2.99 -5.17 -6.73
N VAL A 59 -2.87 -4.72 -7.97
CA VAL A 59 -1.61 -4.65 -8.72
C VAL A 59 -0.98 -3.26 -8.59
N VAL A 60 0.06 -3.16 -7.77
CA VAL A 60 0.84 -1.93 -7.60
C VAL A 60 2.06 -1.97 -8.51
N SER A 61 2.18 -1.01 -9.44
CA SER A 61 3.36 -0.87 -10.30
C SER A 61 4.54 -0.31 -9.53
N ASN A 62 5.68 -1.00 -9.55
CA ASN A 62 6.89 -0.57 -8.83
C ASN A 62 7.63 0.58 -9.54
N ALA A 63 7.50 0.68 -10.86
CA ALA A 63 8.14 1.73 -11.66
C ALA A 63 7.23 2.94 -11.94
N GLY A 64 5.91 2.73 -11.96
CA GLY A 64 4.95 3.75 -12.39
C GLY A 64 4.24 4.51 -11.28
N ARG A 65 4.48 4.17 -10.00
CA ARG A 65 3.78 4.78 -8.85
C ARG A 65 4.71 5.10 -7.70
N THR A 66 4.38 6.15 -6.96
CA THR A 66 5.09 6.51 -5.73
C THR A 66 4.35 5.93 -4.53
N PHE A 67 4.96 4.96 -3.86
CA PHE A 67 4.40 4.38 -2.65
C PHE A 67 5.48 3.96 -1.66
N LYS A 68 5.14 3.91 -0.37
CA LYS A 68 5.95 3.33 0.71
C LYS A 68 5.21 2.14 1.29
N LEU A 69 5.88 0.99 1.40
CA LEU A 69 5.31 -0.24 1.95
C LEU A 69 6.18 -0.72 3.12
N THR A 70 5.62 -0.69 4.32
CA THR A 70 6.24 -1.12 5.58
C THR A 70 5.80 -2.55 5.89
N VAL A 71 6.62 -3.51 5.46
CA VAL A 71 6.34 -4.95 5.60
C VAL A 71 7.65 -5.71 5.76
N GLU A 72 7.58 -6.86 6.42
CA GLU A 72 8.70 -7.80 6.53
C GLU A 72 8.63 -8.90 5.48
N GLN A 73 9.79 -9.47 5.17
CA GLN A 73 9.87 -10.62 4.28
C GLN A 73 9.37 -11.86 5.03
N GLY A 74 8.23 -12.39 4.58
CA GLY A 74 7.68 -13.64 5.07
C GLY A 74 8.26 -14.86 4.36
N GLU A 75 7.55 -15.98 4.48
CA GLU A 75 7.92 -17.22 3.81
C GLU A 75 7.85 -17.12 2.27
N THR A 76 8.67 -17.92 1.61
CA THR A 76 8.61 -18.05 0.14
C THR A 76 7.83 -19.31 -0.20
N VAL A 77 6.77 -19.17 -0.99
CA VAL A 77 5.87 -20.27 -1.35
C VAL A 77 5.87 -20.46 -2.86
N ILE A 78 5.81 -21.71 -3.32
CA ILE A 78 5.60 -22.04 -4.73
C ILE A 78 4.17 -22.56 -4.86
N LEU A 79 3.35 -21.84 -5.62
CA LEU A 79 1.98 -22.21 -5.92
C LEU A 79 1.91 -22.88 -7.29
N ARG A 80 1.07 -23.91 -7.40
CA ARG A 80 0.67 -24.48 -8.69
C ARG A 80 -0.58 -23.75 -9.18
N ARG A 81 -0.47 -23.11 -10.34
CA ARG A 81 -1.56 -22.47 -11.09
C ARG A 81 -1.88 -23.31 -12.33
N GLU A 82 -2.95 -22.94 -13.04
CA GLU A 82 -3.32 -23.60 -14.30
C GLU A 82 -2.22 -23.45 -15.37
N GLU A 83 -1.57 -22.28 -15.41
CA GLU A 83 -0.51 -21.95 -16.37
C GLU A 83 0.90 -22.37 -15.93
N GLY A 84 1.05 -23.02 -14.77
CA GLY A 84 2.35 -23.51 -14.30
C GLY A 84 2.60 -23.26 -12.82
N TYR A 85 3.85 -22.93 -12.46
CA TYR A 85 4.25 -22.67 -11.08
C TYR A 85 4.59 -21.20 -10.88
N GLU A 86 4.08 -20.62 -9.80
CA GLU A 86 4.33 -19.25 -9.41
C GLU A 86 5.06 -19.23 -8.07
N LYS A 87 6.23 -18.60 -8.05
CA LYS A 87 6.97 -18.39 -6.81
C LYS A 87 6.56 -17.04 -6.21
N GLN A 88 6.08 -17.08 -4.97
CA GLN A 88 5.64 -15.92 -4.22
C GLN A 88 6.56 -15.67 -3.05
N TYR A 89 7.11 -14.46 -3.01
CA TYR A 89 7.87 -13.93 -1.89
C TYR A 89 6.89 -13.15 -1.01
N ARG A 90 6.38 -13.79 0.04
CA ARG A 90 5.31 -13.20 0.87
C ARG A 90 5.80 -12.01 1.66
N LEU A 91 4.92 -11.04 1.83
CA LEU A 91 5.13 -9.81 2.58
C LEU A 91 4.14 -9.77 3.74
N VAL A 92 4.66 -9.68 4.96
CA VAL A 92 3.84 -9.76 6.18
C VAL A 92 3.91 -8.48 7.00
N CYS A 93 2.87 -8.24 7.79
CA CYS A 93 2.83 -7.15 8.76
C CYS A 93 3.95 -7.37 9.81
N PRO A 94 4.79 -6.35 10.11
CA PRO A 94 5.86 -6.47 11.10
C PRO A 94 5.36 -6.68 12.54
N ARG A 95 4.09 -6.37 12.83
CA ARG A 95 3.53 -6.45 14.18
C ARG A 95 2.78 -7.75 14.46
N CYS A 96 1.97 -8.22 13.52
CA CYS A 96 1.08 -9.37 13.74
C CYS A 96 1.29 -10.51 12.74
N ASN A 97 2.27 -10.37 11.84
CA ASN A 97 2.61 -11.33 10.80
C ASN A 97 1.48 -11.67 9.82
N LEU A 98 0.41 -10.85 9.79
CA LEU A 98 -0.66 -10.97 8.79
C LEU A 98 -0.06 -10.85 7.38
N LEU A 99 -0.48 -11.73 6.48
CA LEU A 99 -0.09 -11.67 5.08
C LEU A 99 -0.70 -10.44 4.40
N ILE A 100 0.15 -9.49 4.01
CA ILE A 100 -0.27 -8.26 3.35
C ILE A 100 -0.28 -8.42 1.83
N GLY A 101 0.70 -9.13 1.30
CA GLY A 101 0.93 -9.19 -0.13
C GLY A 101 2.08 -10.10 -0.49
N TYR A 102 2.52 -10.03 -1.73
CA TYR A 102 3.67 -10.76 -2.22
C TYR A 102 4.29 -10.08 -3.44
N GLU A 103 5.53 -10.48 -3.73
CA GLU A 103 6.23 -10.16 -4.97
C GLU A 103 6.65 -11.47 -5.67
N THR A 104 6.92 -11.40 -6.98
CA THR A 104 7.41 -12.56 -7.76
C THR A 104 8.94 -12.61 -7.85
N THR A 105 9.62 -11.55 -7.39
CA THR A 105 11.07 -11.45 -7.34
C THR A 105 11.58 -11.52 -5.89
N PRO A 106 12.76 -12.10 -5.65
CA PRO A 106 13.33 -12.20 -4.29
C PRO A 106 13.69 -10.85 -3.69
N GLU A 107 14.12 -9.92 -4.55
CA GLU A 107 14.52 -8.60 -4.12
C GLU A 107 13.32 -7.64 -4.17
N ARG A 108 13.11 -6.94 -3.06
CA ARG A 108 12.00 -6.01 -2.87
C ARG A 108 11.99 -4.95 -3.98
N ARG A 109 10.83 -4.80 -4.62
CA ARG A 109 10.55 -3.81 -5.67
C ARG A 109 11.43 -3.89 -6.92
N LYS A 110 12.20 -4.97 -7.12
CA LYS A 110 12.93 -5.19 -8.39
C LYS A 110 12.04 -5.73 -9.49
N GLY A 111 10.99 -6.47 -9.14
CA GLY A 111 9.97 -6.90 -10.08
C GLY A 111 9.11 -5.74 -10.59
N PRO A 112 8.30 -5.96 -11.64
CA PRO A 112 7.43 -4.92 -12.20
C PRO A 112 6.29 -4.52 -11.25
N TYR A 113 5.81 -5.47 -10.43
CA TYR A 113 4.61 -5.30 -9.62
C TYR A 113 4.79 -5.82 -8.19
N THR A 114 4.07 -5.19 -7.27
CA THR A 114 3.78 -5.68 -5.93
C THR A 114 2.29 -6.00 -5.86
N TYR A 115 1.94 -7.19 -5.38
CA TYR A 115 0.55 -7.63 -5.26
C TYR A 115 0.11 -7.49 -3.81
N ILE A 116 -0.95 -6.73 -3.57
CA ILE A 116 -1.53 -6.52 -2.23
C ILE A 116 -2.82 -7.33 -2.14
N LEU A 117 -2.94 -8.15 -1.10
CA LEU A 117 -4.11 -8.99 -0.93
C LEU A 117 -5.35 -8.17 -0.57
N ASP A 118 -6.48 -8.56 -1.14
CA ASP A 118 -7.75 -7.94 -0.80
C ASP A 118 -8.11 -8.22 0.67
N GLY A 119 -8.64 -7.21 1.35
CA GLY A 119 -8.98 -7.28 2.78
C GLY A 119 -7.80 -7.29 3.77
N ALA A 120 -6.54 -7.27 3.31
CA ALA A 120 -5.39 -7.21 4.22
C ALA A 120 -5.17 -5.81 4.82
N LEU A 121 -5.70 -4.77 4.16
CA LEU A 121 -5.51 -3.37 4.50
C LEU A 121 -6.84 -2.63 4.67
N THR A 122 -6.84 -1.60 5.51
CA THR A 122 -7.97 -0.69 5.76
C THR A 122 -7.51 0.76 5.82
N GLU A 123 -8.36 1.71 5.41
CA GLU A 123 -8.10 3.15 5.56
C GLU A 123 -8.36 3.65 6.99
N GLN A 124 -9.23 2.95 7.71
CA GLN A 124 -9.61 3.34 9.07
C GLN A 124 -8.61 2.80 10.08
N GLN A 125 -7.95 3.71 10.81
CA GLN A 125 -7.15 3.34 11.97
C GLN A 125 -8.09 2.98 13.13
N GLY A 126 -8.35 1.68 13.30
CA GLY A 126 -8.98 1.07 14.48
C GLY A 126 -10.11 1.88 15.15
N SER A 127 -11.31 1.93 14.56
CA SER A 127 -12.52 2.29 15.29
C SER A 127 -13.24 1.02 15.75
N PHE A 128 -12.85 0.49 16.91
CA PHE A 128 -13.76 -0.37 17.67
C PHE A 128 -14.40 0.54 18.73
N ALA A 129 -15.59 1.05 18.40
CA ALA A 129 -16.49 1.67 19.38
C ALA A 129 -17.33 0.58 20.03
#